data_AF-A0A231N0T8-F1
#
_entry.id   AF-A0A231N0T8-F1
#
_cell.length_a   1.000
_cell.length_b   1.000
_cell.length_c   1.000
_cell.angle_alpha   90.00
_cell.angle_beta   90.00
_cell.angle_gamma   90.00
#
_symmetry.space_group_name_H-M   'P 1'
#
loop_
_entity.id
_entity.type
_entity.pdbx_description
1 polymer ?
#
loop_
_entity_poly.entity_id
_entity_poly.type
_entity_poly.pdbx_seq_one_letter_code
_entity_poly.pdbx_strand_id
1 'polypeptide(L)'
;MSVLGQVLRSLQDPQDGSLDPDRVCVQLVRACRHAEQHMQGLARQCRQLKAERQLADRRERALRHELHRQEQGVLATLAAGHDAHAQATEVARLEDRQDELAADLARLEKRLGYYQRRWLEAERHYHDLCRQLAMAKTTACVRKTMAAIRRHPAVTLVNAKQALADIRAREQRQHQDTEPDEAPRALCPHSAEQVLARLQQQLGGRP
;
A
#
# COMPACT_ATOMS: atom_id res chain seq x y z
N MET A 1 -0.03 -14.67 -18.53
CA MET A 1 -1.36 -14.22 -18.97
C MET A 1 -2.14 -13.71 -17.77
N SER A 2 -2.71 -12.50 -17.81
CA SER A 2 -3.44 -11.91 -16.68
C SER A 2 -4.79 -12.60 -16.47
N VAL A 3 -5.10 -13.01 -15.23
CA VAL A 3 -6.38 -13.61 -14.81
C VAL A 3 -7.56 -12.74 -15.24
N LEU A 4 -7.39 -11.42 -15.17
CA LEU A 4 -8.39 -10.47 -15.62
C LEU A 4 -8.71 -10.60 -17.13
N GLY A 5 -7.70 -10.88 -17.95
CA GLY A 5 -7.88 -11.07 -19.39
C GLY A 5 -8.64 -12.36 -19.72
N GLN A 6 -8.55 -13.40 -18.89
CA GLN A 6 -9.40 -14.59 -19.03
C GLN A 6 -10.83 -14.32 -18.55
N VAL A 7 -11.00 -13.62 -17.42
CA VAL A 7 -12.32 -13.24 -16.91
C VAL A 7 -13.06 -12.34 -17.90
N LEU A 8 -12.39 -11.33 -18.46
CA LEU A 8 -13.00 -10.46 -19.46
C LEU A 8 -13.39 -11.24 -20.73
N ARG A 9 -12.55 -12.19 -21.19
CA ARG A 9 -12.90 -13.07 -22.32
C ARG A 9 -14.08 -13.98 -22.03
N SER A 10 -14.23 -14.47 -20.80
CA SER A 10 -15.41 -15.26 -20.40
C SER A 10 -16.71 -14.44 -20.27
N LEU A 11 -16.61 -13.11 -20.24
CA LEU A 11 -17.75 -12.20 -20.14
C LEU A 11 -18.15 -11.61 -21.49
N GLN A 12 -17.42 -11.93 -22.56
CA GLN A 12 -17.77 -11.50 -23.91
C GLN A 12 -18.99 -12.27 -24.39
N ASP A 13 -19.96 -11.54 -24.91
CA ASP A 13 -21.11 -12.14 -25.56
C ASP A 13 -20.64 -12.88 -26.83
N PRO A 14 -20.91 -14.19 -26.97
CA PRO A 14 -20.43 -14.96 -28.11
C PRO A 14 -21.00 -14.51 -29.46
N GLN A 15 -22.09 -13.73 -29.48
CA GLN A 15 -22.73 -13.26 -30.70
C GLN A 15 -22.08 -11.97 -31.24
N ASP A 16 -21.84 -10.99 -30.38
CA ASP A 16 -21.39 -9.64 -30.80
C ASP A 16 -19.99 -9.27 -30.26
N GLY A 17 -19.36 -10.15 -29.47
CA GLY A 17 -18.09 -9.89 -28.80
C GLY A 17 -18.15 -8.78 -27.74
N SER A 18 -19.36 -8.27 -27.46
CA SER A 18 -19.57 -7.13 -26.57
C SER A 18 -19.48 -7.55 -25.11
N LEU A 19 -18.93 -6.67 -24.27
CA LEU A 19 -18.87 -6.87 -22.83
C LEU A 19 -20.09 -6.23 -22.16
N ASP A 20 -20.83 -7.02 -21.38
CA ASP A 20 -21.85 -6.51 -20.47
C ASP A 20 -21.17 -5.66 -19.37
N PRO A 21 -21.38 -4.32 -19.37
CA PRO A 21 -20.69 -3.43 -18.46
C PRO A 21 -21.04 -3.68 -16.99
N ASP A 22 -22.26 -4.16 -16.70
CA ASP A 22 -22.69 -4.43 -15.32
C ASP A 22 -22.01 -5.69 -14.78
N ARG A 23 -21.91 -6.75 -15.60
CA ARG A 23 -21.14 -7.96 -15.25
C ARG A 23 -19.66 -7.66 -15.05
N VAL A 24 -19.06 -6.83 -15.90
CA VAL A 24 -17.66 -6.40 -15.75
C VAL A 24 -17.46 -5.66 -14.43
N CYS A 25 -18.37 -4.74 -14.07
CA CYS A 25 -18.31 -4.04 -12.78
C CYS A 25 -18.39 -5.00 -11.59
N VAL A 26 -19.31 -5.97 -11.61
CA VAL A 26 -19.46 -6.97 -10.53
C VAL A 26 -18.18 -7.80 -10.37
N GLN A 27 -17.58 -8.23 -11.48
CA GLN A 27 -16.34 -9.03 -11.44
C GLN A 27 -15.15 -8.21 -10.93
N LEU A 28 -15.03 -6.94 -11.32
CA LEU A 28 -14.01 -6.04 -10.81
C LEU A 28 -14.17 -5.77 -9.30
N VAL A 29 -15.40 -5.63 -8.80
CA VAL A 29 -15.66 -5.53 -7.35
C VAL A 29 -15.19 -6.78 -6.61
N ARG A 30 -15.51 -7.98 -7.14
CA ARG A 30 -15.04 -9.24 -6.55
C ARG A 30 -13.51 -9.34 -6.57
N ALA A 31 -12.88 -8.97 -7.68
CA ALA A 31 -11.43 -8.95 -7.79
C ALA A 31 -10.77 -7.99 -6.79
N CYS A 32 -11.32 -6.78 -6.62
CA CYS A 32 -10.85 -5.83 -5.59
C CYS A 32 -10.94 -6.44 -4.19
N ARG A 33 -12.06 -7.10 -3.85
CA ARG A 33 -12.25 -7.75 -2.54
C ARG A 33 -11.24 -8.89 -2.32
N HIS A 34 -10.99 -9.71 -3.34
CA HIS A 34 -10.00 -10.78 -3.24
C HIS A 34 -8.57 -10.24 -3.10
N ALA A 35 -8.22 -9.18 -3.83
CA ALA A 35 -6.93 -8.53 -3.72
C ALA A 35 -6.72 -7.94 -2.31
N GLU A 36 -7.75 -7.32 -1.73
CA GLU A 36 -7.73 -6.81 -0.36
C GLU A 36 -7.54 -7.94 0.67
N GLN A 37 -8.28 -9.05 0.54
CA GLN A 37 -8.11 -10.24 1.39
C GLN A 37 -6.69 -10.81 1.31
N HIS A 38 -6.12 -10.87 0.10
CA HIS A 38 -4.75 -11.31 -0.11
C HIS A 38 -3.74 -10.38 0.58
N MET A 39 -3.91 -9.06 0.44
CA MET A 39 -3.09 -8.07 1.16
C MET A 39 -3.19 -8.21 2.68
N GLN A 40 -4.40 -8.43 3.22
CA GLN A 40 -4.60 -8.66 4.65
C GLN A 40 -3.89 -9.94 5.12
N GLY A 41 -3.92 -11.00 4.32
CA GLY A 41 -3.15 -12.24 4.57
C GLY A 41 -1.65 -11.99 4.62
N LEU A 42 -1.11 -11.29 3.63
CA LEU A 42 0.31 -10.90 3.60
C LEU A 42 0.69 -10.01 4.79
N ALA A 43 -0.17 -9.06 5.18
CA ALA A 43 0.06 -8.20 6.33
C ALA A 43 0.09 -8.98 7.66
N ARG A 44 -0.71 -10.05 7.79
CA ARG A 44 -0.63 -10.97 8.94
C ARG A 44 0.71 -11.70 8.98
N GLN A 45 1.16 -12.23 7.83
CA GLN A 45 2.47 -12.90 7.71
C GLN A 45 3.62 -11.96 8.08
N CYS A 46 3.61 -10.72 7.59
CA CYS A 46 4.60 -9.71 7.95
C CYS A 46 4.60 -9.42 9.46
N ARG A 47 3.43 -9.31 10.10
CA ARG A 47 3.33 -9.09 11.56
C ARG A 47 3.88 -10.26 12.35
N GLN A 48 3.56 -11.48 11.94
CA GLN A 48 4.09 -12.69 12.58
C GLN A 48 5.61 -12.74 12.48
N LEU A 49 6.18 -12.54 11.29
CA LEU A 49 7.64 -12.53 11.09
C LEU A 49 8.34 -11.42 11.88
N LYS A 50 7.71 -10.24 12.02
CA LYS A 50 8.24 -9.17 12.88
C LYS A 50 8.28 -9.60 14.35
N ALA A 51 7.26 -10.29 14.83
CA ALA A 51 7.23 -10.80 16.20
C ALA A 51 8.29 -11.90 16.41
N GLU A 52 8.42 -12.84 15.46
CA GLU A 52 9.47 -13.87 15.49
C GLU A 52 10.88 -13.26 15.50
N ARG A 53 11.13 -12.25 14.67
CA ARG A 53 12.39 -11.49 14.66
C ARG A 53 12.64 -10.81 16.01
N GLN A 54 11.65 -10.13 16.58
CA GLN A 54 11.80 -9.48 17.89
C GLN A 54 12.14 -10.47 19.01
N LEU A 55 11.59 -11.69 18.96
CA LEU A 55 11.93 -12.75 19.90
C LEU A 55 13.37 -13.24 19.69
N ALA A 56 13.81 -13.41 18.44
CA ALA A 56 15.18 -13.77 18.10
C ALA A 56 16.19 -12.68 18.53
N ASP A 57 15.88 -11.39 18.30
CA ASP A 57 16.71 -10.26 18.74
C ASP A 57 16.88 -10.25 20.27
N ARG A 58 15.83 -10.59 21.04
CA ARG A 58 15.92 -10.70 22.50
C ARG A 58 16.83 -11.85 22.93
N ARG A 59 16.73 -13.01 22.25
CA ARG A 59 17.61 -14.15 22.50
C ARG A 59 19.07 -13.80 22.17
N GLU A 60 19.30 -13.07 21.09
CA GLU A 60 20.65 -12.66 20.67
C GLU A 60 21.29 -11.74 21.71
N ARG A 61 20.54 -10.78 22.24
CA ARG A 61 21.03 -9.91 23.33
C ARG A 61 21.33 -10.69 24.60
N ALA A 62 20.45 -11.61 24.99
CA ALA A 62 20.67 -12.45 26.17
C ALA A 62 21.93 -13.31 26.01
N LEU A 63 22.10 -13.95 24.85
CA LEU A 63 23.27 -14.76 24.53
C LEU A 63 24.55 -13.93 24.53
N ARG A 64 24.55 -12.73 23.95
CA ARG A 64 25.71 -11.81 23.99
C ARG A 64 26.10 -11.43 25.41
N HIS A 65 25.13 -11.18 26.29
CA HIS A 65 25.42 -10.89 27.70
C HIS A 65 26.00 -12.10 28.44
N GLU A 66 25.49 -13.31 28.15
CA GLU A 66 26.01 -14.56 28.72
C GLU A 66 27.42 -14.85 28.24
N LEU A 67 27.66 -14.73 26.94
CA LEU A 67 28.97 -14.92 26.32
C LEU A 67 29.99 -13.96 26.92
N HIS A 68 29.67 -12.68 27.01
CA HIS A 68 30.56 -11.69 27.63
C HIS A 68 30.90 -12.02 29.09
N ARG A 69 29.94 -12.54 29.86
CA ARG A 69 30.18 -12.98 31.24
C ARG A 69 31.12 -14.18 31.30
N GLN A 70 30.95 -15.16 30.40
CA GLN A 70 31.81 -16.34 30.34
C GLN A 70 33.23 -15.97 29.91
N GLU A 71 33.38 -15.09 28.92
CA GLU A 71 34.68 -14.55 28.50
C GLU A 71 35.41 -13.89 29.67
N GLN A 72 34.73 -13.02 30.43
CA GLN A 72 35.32 -12.41 31.62
C GLN A 72 35.72 -13.46 32.67
N GLY A 73 34.92 -14.52 32.84
CA GLY A 73 35.23 -15.63 33.72
C GLY A 73 36.50 -16.38 33.31
N VAL A 74 36.64 -16.69 32.03
CA VAL A 74 37.85 -17.31 31.45
C VAL A 74 39.08 -16.44 31.73
N LEU A 75 38.98 -15.13 31.44
CA LEU A 75 40.08 -14.19 31.67
C LEU A 75 40.49 -14.11 33.14
N ALA A 76 39.53 -14.12 34.07
CA ALA A 76 39.79 -14.11 35.50
C ALA A 76 40.48 -15.40 35.98
N THR A 77 40.02 -16.57 35.51
CA THR A 77 40.64 -17.87 35.84
C THR A 77 42.08 -17.95 35.35
N LEU A 78 42.33 -17.49 34.12
CA LEU A 78 43.68 -17.42 33.56
C LEU A 78 44.58 -16.44 34.33
N ALA A 79 44.05 -15.28 34.72
CA ALA A 79 44.79 -14.30 35.52
C ALA A 79 45.17 -14.83 36.91
N ALA A 80 44.35 -15.72 37.49
CA ALA A 80 44.66 -16.43 38.72
C ALA A 80 45.66 -17.59 38.56
N GLY A 81 46.11 -17.88 37.33
CA GLY A 81 47.05 -18.96 37.02
C GLY A 81 46.42 -20.35 37.04
N HIS A 82 45.09 -20.45 36.97
CA HIS A 82 44.36 -21.70 36.93
C HIS A 82 44.06 -22.15 35.49
N ASP A 83 43.80 -23.44 35.30
CA ASP A 83 43.35 -23.99 34.03
C ASP A 83 41.90 -23.55 33.74
N ALA A 84 41.69 -22.90 32.60
CA ALA A 84 40.40 -22.38 32.15
C ALA A 84 39.79 -23.20 30.99
N HIS A 85 40.33 -24.38 30.67
CA HIS A 85 39.94 -25.14 29.47
C HIS A 85 38.44 -25.47 29.40
N ALA A 86 37.83 -25.84 30.54
CA ALA A 86 36.40 -26.13 30.59
C ALA A 86 35.53 -24.89 30.30
N GLN A 87 35.92 -23.72 30.81
CA GLN A 87 35.21 -22.46 30.56
C GLN A 87 35.38 -22.00 29.11
N ALA A 88 36.58 -22.14 28.54
CA ALA A 88 36.84 -21.85 27.13
C ALA A 88 36.01 -22.74 26.19
N THR A 89 35.80 -24.02 26.55
CA THR A 89 34.92 -24.93 25.81
C THR A 89 33.46 -24.45 25.83
N GLU A 90 32.99 -23.89 26.95
CA GLU A 90 31.63 -23.34 27.03
C GLU A 90 31.49 -22.04 26.23
N VAL A 91 32.51 -21.17 26.21
CA VAL A 91 32.54 -19.98 25.33
C VAL A 91 32.40 -20.39 23.87
N ALA A 92 33.18 -21.37 23.40
CA ALA A 92 33.09 -21.86 22.02
C ALA A 92 31.69 -22.37 21.67
N ARG A 93 31.02 -23.09 22.59
CA ARG A 93 29.63 -23.53 22.38
C ARG A 93 28.63 -22.37 22.32
N LEU A 94 28.87 -21.30 23.06
CA LEU A 94 28.01 -20.10 23.01
C LEU A 94 28.24 -19.30 21.72
N GLU A 95 29.46 -19.26 21.21
CA GLU A 95 29.80 -18.70 19.89
C GLU A 95 29.10 -19.47 18.77
N ASP A 96 29.16 -20.81 18.78
CA ASP A 96 28.44 -21.65 17.81
C ASP A 96 26.92 -21.33 17.81
N ARG A 97 26.31 -21.23 19.00
CA ARG A 97 24.90 -20.84 19.15
C ARG A 97 24.62 -19.43 18.66
N GLN A 98 25.59 -18.51 18.79
CA GLN A 98 25.45 -17.14 18.30
C GLN A 98 25.41 -17.11 16.78
N ASP A 99 26.27 -17.91 16.13
CA ASP A 99 26.29 -18.04 14.68
C ASP A 99 25.01 -18.68 14.14
N GLU A 100 24.50 -19.72 14.80
CA GLU A 100 23.19 -20.31 14.48
C GLU A 100 22.07 -19.27 14.56
N LEU A 101 22.05 -18.47 15.63
CA LEU A 101 21.04 -17.45 15.83
C LEU A 101 21.15 -16.29 14.83
N ALA A 102 22.38 -15.91 14.46
CA ALA A 102 22.64 -14.91 13.42
C ALA A 102 22.13 -15.40 12.05
N ALA A 103 22.35 -16.67 11.72
CA ALA A 103 21.82 -17.29 10.50
C ALA A 103 20.27 -17.30 10.49
N ASP A 104 19.66 -17.62 11.63
CA ASP A 104 18.22 -17.58 11.82
C ASP A 104 17.63 -16.17 11.65
N LEU A 105 18.27 -15.15 12.23
CA LEU A 105 17.90 -13.75 12.05
C LEU A 105 17.99 -13.34 10.58
N ALA A 106 19.09 -13.64 9.90
CA ALA A 106 19.25 -13.35 8.48
C ALA A 106 18.17 -14.03 7.61
N ARG A 107 17.77 -15.26 7.97
CA ARG A 107 16.66 -15.96 7.30
C ARG A 107 15.32 -15.25 7.53
N LEU A 108 15.03 -14.82 8.76
CA LEU A 108 13.81 -14.07 9.08
C LEU A 108 13.76 -12.73 8.34
N GLU A 109 14.88 -12.02 8.25
CA GLU A 109 14.98 -10.77 7.49
C GLU A 109 14.70 -10.97 6.01
N LYS A 110 15.31 -11.98 5.38
CA LYS A 110 15.07 -12.32 3.98
C LYS A 110 13.58 -12.63 3.73
N ARG A 111 12.96 -13.42 4.61
CA ARG A 111 11.53 -13.75 4.52
C ARG A 111 10.65 -12.51 4.70
N LEU A 112 10.97 -11.65 5.65
CA LEU A 112 10.24 -10.41 5.90
C LEU A 112 10.31 -9.48 4.68
N GLY A 113 11.50 -9.29 4.09
CA GLY A 113 11.67 -8.50 2.87
C GLY A 113 10.93 -9.11 1.67
N TYR A 114 10.89 -10.43 1.55
CA TYR A 114 10.09 -11.11 0.54
C TYR A 114 8.60 -10.80 0.66
N TYR A 115 8.01 -10.94 1.85
CA TYR A 115 6.58 -10.68 2.05
C TYR A 115 6.23 -9.19 1.95
N GLN A 116 7.12 -8.29 2.36
CA GLN A 116 6.93 -6.85 2.16
C GLN A 116 6.86 -6.47 0.69
N ARG A 117 7.78 -6.99 -0.15
CA ARG A 117 7.74 -6.75 -1.59
C ARG A 117 6.45 -7.25 -2.21
N ARG A 118 6.03 -8.49 -1.87
CA ARG A 118 4.76 -9.05 -2.34
C ARG A 118 3.54 -8.25 -1.88
N TRP A 119 3.60 -7.68 -0.68
CA TRP A 119 2.52 -6.81 -0.18
C TRP A 119 2.42 -5.53 -1.01
N LEU A 120 3.55 -4.88 -1.31
CA LEU A 120 3.59 -3.68 -2.17
C LEU A 120 3.12 -3.98 -3.60
N GLU A 121 3.51 -5.13 -4.15
CA GLU A 121 3.02 -5.59 -5.46
C GLU A 121 1.51 -5.83 -5.45
N ALA A 122 0.98 -6.46 -4.39
CA ALA A 122 -0.45 -6.68 -4.22
C ALA A 122 -1.23 -5.36 -4.04
N GLU A 123 -0.66 -4.39 -3.32
CA GLU A 123 -1.23 -3.04 -3.17
C GLU A 123 -1.32 -2.31 -4.51
N ARG A 124 -0.25 -2.32 -5.31
CA ARG A 124 -0.27 -1.75 -6.67
C ARG A 124 -1.34 -2.41 -7.52
N HIS A 125 -1.42 -3.75 -7.48
CA HIS A 125 -2.42 -4.49 -8.22
C HIS A 125 -3.86 -4.13 -7.77
N TYR A 126 -4.08 -4.00 -6.47
CA TYR A 126 -5.36 -3.55 -5.92
C TYR A 126 -5.74 -2.15 -6.44
N HIS A 127 -4.81 -1.19 -6.41
CA HIS A 127 -5.08 0.15 -6.94
C HIS A 127 -5.37 0.16 -8.45
N ASP A 128 -4.67 -0.68 -9.22
CA ASP A 128 -4.95 -0.85 -10.64
C ASP A 128 -6.37 -1.39 -10.88
N LEU A 129 -6.82 -2.37 -10.07
CA LEU A 129 -8.19 -2.89 -10.12
C LEU A 129 -9.22 -1.83 -9.74
N CYS A 130 -8.95 -1.02 -8.71
CA CYS A 130 -9.83 0.09 -8.33
C CYS A 130 -9.97 1.13 -9.44
N ARG A 131 -8.86 1.49 -10.11
CA ARG A 131 -8.89 2.38 -11.27
C ARG A 131 -9.72 1.78 -12.42
N GLN A 132 -9.52 0.51 -12.73
CA GLN A 132 -10.31 -0.19 -13.75
C GLN A 132 -11.79 -0.23 -13.40
N LEU A 133 -12.13 -0.46 -12.13
CA LEU A 133 -13.51 -0.42 -11.65
C LEU A 133 -14.14 0.97 -11.84
N ALA A 134 -13.41 2.04 -11.53
CA ALA A 134 -13.88 3.41 -11.75
C ALA A 134 -14.16 3.66 -13.24
N MET A 135 -13.22 3.29 -14.12
CA MET A 135 -13.39 3.41 -15.57
C MET A 135 -14.58 2.59 -16.09
N ALA A 136 -14.75 1.36 -15.60
CA ALA A 136 -15.87 0.50 -15.97
C ALA A 136 -17.23 1.11 -15.56
N LYS A 137 -17.32 1.67 -14.34
CA LYS A 137 -18.53 2.36 -13.86
C LYS A 137 -18.85 3.59 -14.72
N THR A 138 -17.86 4.42 -15.03
CA THR A 138 -18.05 5.59 -15.91
C THR A 138 -18.52 5.15 -17.30
N THR A 139 -17.90 4.12 -17.86
CA THR A 139 -18.28 3.57 -19.18
C THR A 139 -19.71 3.01 -19.16
N ALA A 140 -20.09 2.29 -18.10
CA ALA A 140 -21.45 1.78 -17.92
C ALA A 140 -22.47 2.92 -17.85
N CYS A 141 -22.16 3.98 -17.09
CA CYS A 141 -22.99 5.17 -16.98
C CYS A 141 -23.20 5.84 -18.34
N VAL A 142 -22.12 6.13 -19.08
CA VAL A 142 -22.20 6.74 -20.42
C VAL A 142 -23.04 5.88 -21.37
N ARG A 143 -22.84 4.56 -21.40
CA ARG A 143 -23.64 3.65 -22.24
C ARG A 143 -25.12 3.68 -21.87
N LYS A 144 -25.46 3.66 -20.58
CA LYS A 144 -26.85 3.74 -20.10
C LYS A 144 -27.49 5.08 -20.49
N THR A 145 -26.77 6.18 -20.32
CA THR A 145 -27.22 7.52 -20.72
C THR A 145 -27.42 7.62 -22.22
N MET A 146 -26.47 7.14 -23.04
CA MET A 146 -26.63 7.13 -24.50
C MET A 146 -27.79 6.23 -24.96
N ALA A 147 -27.98 5.06 -24.32
CA ALA A 147 -29.13 4.20 -24.61
C ALA A 147 -30.45 4.87 -24.24
N ALA A 148 -30.51 5.59 -23.12
CA ALA A 148 -31.68 6.39 -22.73
C ALA A 148 -31.96 7.51 -23.74
N ILE A 149 -30.93 8.25 -24.18
CA ILE A 149 -31.06 9.27 -25.24
C ILE A 149 -31.60 8.65 -26.54
N ARG A 150 -31.06 7.50 -26.98
CA ARG A 150 -31.53 6.83 -28.20
C ARG A 150 -32.97 6.34 -28.10
N ARG A 151 -33.40 5.87 -26.93
CA ARG A 151 -34.78 5.41 -26.69
C ARG A 151 -35.78 6.57 -26.56
N HIS A 152 -35.35 7.70 -25.98
CA HIS A 152 -36.21 8.86 -25.71
C HIS A 152 -35.53 10.18 -26.14
N PRO A 153 -35.26 10.37 -27.44
CA PRO A 153 -34.49 11.52 -27.91
C PRO A 153 -35.20 12.84 -27.65
N ALA A 154 -36.53 12.89 -27.85
CA ALA A 154 -37.32 14.11 -27.67
C ALA A 154 -37.33 14.60 -26.20
N VAL A 155 -37.55 13.72 -25.24
CA VAL A 155 -37.63 14.07 -23.80
C VAL A 155 -36.25 14.44 -23.24
N THR A 156 -35.20 13.72 -23.66
CA THR A 156 -33.85 13.94 -23.13
C THR A 156 -33.21 15.20 -23.73
N LEU A 157 -33.50 15.54 -24.99
CA LEU A 157 -33.07 16.81 -25.59
C LEU A 157 -33.79 18.03 -24.98
N VAL A 158 -35.07 17.88 -24.60
CA VAL A 158 -35.81 18.93 -23.88
C VAL A 158 -35.20 19.18 -22.50
N ASN A 159 -34.92 18.11 -21.74
CA ASN A 159 -34.27 18.22 -20.43
C ASN A 159 -32.83 18.75 -20.55
N ALA A 160 -32.07 18.37 -21.57
CA ALA A 160 -30.71 18.89 -21.78
C ALA A 160 -30.72 20.38 -22.19
N LYS A 161 -31.69 20.80 -23.01
CA LYS A 161 -31.88 22.22 -23.35
C LYS A 161 -32.30 23.04 -22.13
N GLN A 162 -33.19 22.50 -21.29
CA GLN A 162 -33.58 23.12 -20.02
C GLN A 162 -32.39 23.20 -19.05
N ALA A 163 -31.59 22.14 -18.90
CA ALA A 163 -30.40 22.16 -18.06
C ALA A 163 -29.34 23.17 -18.56
N LEU A 164 -29.15 23.31 -19.88
CA LEU A 164 -28.27 24.34 -20.45
C LEU A 164 -28.84 25.74 -20.28
N ALA A 165 -30.16 25.92 -20.37
CA ALA A 165 -30.81 27.19 -20.08
C ALA A 165 -30.66 27.57 -18.59
N ASP A 166 -30.78 26.61 -17.68
CA ASP A 166 -30.61 26.80 -16.25
C ASP A 166 -29.15 27.10 -15.88
N ILE A 167 -28.18 26.43 -16.50
CA ILE A 167 -26.74 26.73 -16.33
C ILE A 167 -26.45 28.14 -16.83
N ARG A 168 -26.91 28.50 -18.04
CA ARG A 168 -26.75 29.86 -18.58
C ARG A 168 -27.44 30.91 -17.73
N ALA A 169 -28.62 30.62 -17.17
CA ALA A 169 -29.32 31.51 -16.26
C ALA A 169 -28.56 31.67 -14.93
N ARG A 170 -27.88 30.63 -14.44
CA ARG A 170 -27.01 30.71 -13.25
C ARG A 170 -25.73 31.50 -13.54
N GLU A 171 -25.10 31.29 -14.69
CA GLU A 171 -23.92 32.06 -15.13
C GLU A 171 -24.25 33.54 -15.32
N GLN A 172 -25.42 33.85 -15.89
CA GLN A 172 -25.90 35.23 -16.05
C GLN A 172 -26.22 35.91 -14.72
N ARG A 173 -26.80 35.19 -13.75
CA ARG A 173 -26.98 35.69 -12.38
C ARG A 173 -25.65 35.92 -11.67
N GLN A 174 -24.69 35.00 -11.84
CA GLN A 174 -23.34 35.19 -11.32
C GLN A 174 -22.59 36.38 -11.96
N HIS A 175 -22.90 36.75 -13.20
CA HIS A 175 -22.35 37.95 -13.83
C HIS A 175 -23.08 39.24 -13.42
N GLN A 176 -24.36 39.17 -13.04
CA GLN A 176 -25.12 40.33 -12.55
C GLN A 176 -24.84 40.67 -11.09
N ASP A 177 -24.43 39.71 -10.27
CA ASP A 177 -24.06 39.92 -8.85
C ASP A 177 -22.58 40.28 -8.64
N THR A 178 -21.85 40.65 -9.70
CA THR A 178 -20.43 41.04 -9.58
C THR A 178 -20.31 42.53 -9.24
N GLU A 179 -20.36 42.87 -7.94
CA GLU A 179 -19.57 43.98 -7.40
C GLU A 179 -18.07 43.62 -7.47
N PRO A 180 -17.13 44.59 -7.53
CA PRO A 180 -15.72 44.28 -7.72
C PRO A 180 -15.07 43.81 -6.40
N ASP A 181 -14.15 42.83 -6.55
CA ASP A 181 -13.28 42.21 -5.52
C ASP A 181 -13.97 41.35 -4.46
N GLU A 182 -13.51 40.14 -4.12
CA GLU A 182 -12.14 39.65 -4.06
C GLU A 182 -11.95 38.32 -4.81
N ALA A 183 -10.73 38.12 -5.30
CA ALA A 183 -10.25 36.91 -5.96
C ALA A 183 -10.72 35.59 -5.29
N PRO A 184 -11.08 34.56 -6.09
CA PRO A 184 -11.28 33.24 -5.53
C PRO A 184 -9.97 32.75 -4.93
N ARG A 185 -9.95 32.58 -3.59
CA ARG A 185 -8.93 31.81 -2.90
C ARG A 185 -8.95 30.39 -3.48
N ALA A 186 -8.07 30.15 -4.44
CA ALA A 186 -7.69 28.82 -4.85
C ALA A 186 -7.18 28.10 -3.60
N LEU A 187 -7.85 27.02 -3.22
CA LEU A 187 -7.27 26.01 -2.34
C LEU A 187 -6.10 25.39 -3.11
N CYS A 188 -4.93 26.01 -2.99
CA CYS A 188 -3.68 25.45 -3.49
C CYS A 188 -3.40 24.15 -2.73
N PRO A 189 -3.37 22.98 -3.38
CA PRO A 189 -2.77 21.81 -2.78
C PRO A 189 -1.29 22.15 -2.59
N HIS A 190 -0.84 22.26 -1.34
CA HIS A 190 0.55 22.59 -1.04
C HIS A 190 1.45 21.55 -1.72
N SER A 191 2.27 21.99 -2.69
CA SER A 191 3.20 21.09 -3.37
C SER A 191 4.28 20.66 -2.38
N ALA A 192 4.83 19.46 -2.57
CA ALA A 192 5.83 18.87 -1.68
C ALA A 192 7.05 19.78 -1.43
N GLU A 193 7.34 20.69 -2.36
CA GLU A 193 8.44 21.66 -2.26
C GLU A 193 8.17 22.75 -1.21
N GLN A 194 6.93 23.20 -1.04
CA GLN A 194 6.58 24.18 0.00
C GLN A 194 6.66 23.58 1.41
N VAL A 195 6.36 22.28 1.55
CA VAL A 195 6.51 21.55 2.81
C VAL A 195 7.99 21.34 3.14
N LEU A 196 8.83 21.04 2.13
CA LEU A 196 10.28 20.89 2.30
C LEU A 196 10.97 22.21 2.69
N ALA A 197 10.61 23.33 2.06
CA ALA A 197 11.15 24.65 2.41
C ALA A 197 10.83 25.06 3.87
N ARG A 198 9.60 24.76 4.34
CA ARG A 198 9.20 25.01 5.74
C ARG A 198 10.00 24.16 6.74
N LEU A 199 10.24 22.89 6.43
CA LEU A 199 11.02 21.99 7.29
C LEU A 199 12.51 22.39 7.33
N GLN A 200 13.05 22.89 6.23
CA GLN A 200 14.43 23.39 6.17
C GLN A 200 14.63 24.68 6.99
N GLN A 201 13.66 25.60 6.98
CA GLN A 201 13.70 26.80 7.85
C GLN A 201 13.62 26.45 9.35
N GLN A 202 12.91 25.38 9.73
CA GLN A 202 12.87 24.92 11.12
C GLN A 202 14.18 24.27 11.59
N LEU A 203 15.01 23.77 10.67
CA LEU A 203 16.33 23.22 10.98
C LEU A 203 17.44 24.29 10.99
N GLY A 204 17.28 25.38 10.24
CA GLY A 204 18.22 26.51 10.22
C GLY A 204 18.02 27.58 11.31
N GLY A 205 17.02 27.40 12.19
CA GLY A 205 16.62 28.35 13.22
C GLY A 205 16.80 27.85 14.66
N ARG A 206 17.86 27.08 14.94
CA ARG A 206 18.32 26.84 16.32
C ARG A 206 19.61 27.65 16.56
N PRO A 207 19.63 28.57 17.55
CA PRO A 207 20.89 29.07 18.10
C PRO A 207 21.66 27.95 18.80
#